data_AF-A0A4V3RLP5-F1
#
_entry.id   AF-A0A4V3RLP5-F1
#
_cell.length_a   1.000
_cell.length_b   1.000
_cell.length_c   1.000
_cell.angle_alpha   90.00
_cell.angle_beta   90.00
_cell.angle_gamma   90.00
#
_symmetry.space_group_name_H-M   'P 1'
#
loop_
_entity.id
_entity.type
_entity.pdbx_description
1 polymer ?
#
loop_
_entity_poly.entity_id
_entity_poly.type
_entity_poly.pdbx_seq_one_letter_code
_entity_poly.pdbx_strand_id
1 'polypeptide(L)'
;MELTKYQKRFINNKSSGYQILKGKENTGKSTASIYKLLNLENNYCLYEEDKIVFITSSHSKNFKAKELYNSESKENYFYSLFSLDKNRVEIITLEELVNTYYNAYGREKGQAFNNIHRREALKVLEDLKEYIEGFYKKSKFIKKASYEFLLDEILWIKASNFSLEEYLKVDRKGRKGIIKKSSYTREGIYSLKEMYNEKLYSSNRIDEYDHVLFALQYVKKLSGIYSHIILDDTEKLTKAEIDLVKAIYNEKTYSSFILILNSELNTKENSWMIKGRKFNSLGFDIKGKTFNFKLKFESKKKEINTIEKYQYINLRNKEVVDFNIDTASNSKELLEENNVIFNEDELLDIPMFNNIAAGNPIEINDNIEGNFYLPKYWLEKGKETFILRVKGDSMVDKNICNGDLVVIKKQATANHNDIVAANLDGEATLKTLNLNSETPKLMPANSLYSPIELSNRDVNILGVAIGVIKNN
;
A
#
# COMPACT_ATOMS: atom_id res chain seq x y z
N MET A 1 16.96 -13.97 12.48
CA MET A 1 17.27 -13.13 13.68
C MET A 1 16.94 -13.93 14.93
N GLU A 2 17.79 -13.96 15.97
CA GLU A 2 17.42 -14.63 17.22
C GLU A 2 16.31 -13.86 17.95
N LEU A 3 15.11 -14.44 17.99
CA LEU A 3 13.96 -13.87 18.69
C LEU A 3 14.15 -13.97 20.21
N THR A 4 13.91 -12.87 20.91
CA THR A 4 13.94 -12.84 22.38
C THR A 4 12.85 -13.72 23.00
N LYS A 5 13.03 -14.11 24.27
CA LYS A 5 12.02 -14.87 25.04
C LYS A 5 10.65 -14.16 25.06
N TYR A 6 10.61 -12.83 25.13
CA TYR A 6 9.36 -12.05 25.12
C TYR A 6 8.69 -12.05 23.75
N GLN A 7 9.46 -11.93 22.66
CA GLN A 7 8.93 -12.06 21.29
C GLN A 7 8.38 -13.46 21.05
N LYS A 8 9.13 -14.51 21.42
CA LYS A 8 8.67 -15.91 21.33
C LYS A 8 7.38 -16.15 22.13
N ARG A 9 7.26 -15.56 23.32
CA ARG A 9 6.03 -15.63 24.13
C ARG A 9 4.83 -14.99 23.43
N PHE A 10 5.02 -13.87 22.74
CA PHE A 10 3.95 -13.24 21.96
C PHE A 10 3.58 -14.09 20.74
N ILE A 11 4.57 -14.54 19.97
CA ILE A 11 4.37 -15.37 18.76
C ILE A 11 3.59 -16.64 19.11
N ASN A 12 4.02 -17.36 20.14
CA ASN A 12 3.43 -18.64 20.53
C ASN A 12 2.20 -18.51 21.44
N ASN A 13 1.77 -17.28 21.78
CA ASN A 13 0.58 -17.10 22.62
C ASN A 13 -0.66 -17.65 21.91
N LYS A 14 -1.56 -18.27 22.68
CA LYS A 14 -2.83 -18.79 22.17
C LYS A 14 -3.66 -17.66 21.56
N SER A 15 -4.13 -17.88 20.34
CA SER A 15 -5.03 -16.96 19.64
C SER A 15 -6.37 -16.91 20.35
N SER A 16 -6.76 -15.72 20.81
CA SER A 16 -8.08 -15.48 21.38
C SER A 16 -8.40 -13.99 21.41
N GLY A 17 -9.34 -13.55 20.58
CA GLY A 17 -9.89 -12.20 20.61
C GLY A 17 -8.84 -11.09 20.50
N TYR A 18 -9.06 -10.00 21.23
CA TYR A 18 -8.24 -8.80 21.16
C TYR A 18 -6.92 -8.92 21.93
N GLN A 19 -5.82 -8.58 21.28
CA GLN A 19 -4.48 -8.54 21.85
C GLN A 19 -3.80 -7.22 21.53
N ILE A 20 -2.89 -6.79 22.40
CA ILE A 20 -2.05 -5.63 22.13
C ILE A 20 -0.58 -6.00 22.22
N LEU A 21 0.19 -5.56 21.22
CA LEU A 21 1.64 -5.47 21.26
C LEU A 21 2.07 -4.00 21.37
N LYS A 22 2.77 -3.62 22.44
CA LYS A 22 3.35 -2.27 22.62
C LYS A 22 4.86 -2.34 22.73
N GLY A 23 5.52 -1.25 22.38
CA GLY A 23 6.95 -1.09 22.59
C GLY A 23 7.45 0.18 21.91
N LYS A 24 8.63 0.64 22.31
CA LYS A 24 9.30 1.76 21.64
C LYS A 24 9.69 1.39 20.20
N GLU A 25 10.15 2.36 19.43
CA GLU A 25 10.76 2.08 18.13
C GLU A 25 11.95 1.12 18.26
N ASN A 26 12.19 0.32 17.23
CA ASN A 26 13.28 -0.67 17.16
C ASN A 26 13.25 -1.78 18.23
N THR A 27 12.09 -2.12 18.79
CA THR A 27 11.93 -3.28 19.68
C THR A 27 11.54 -4.57 18.96
N GLY A 28 11.61 -4.60 17.63
CA GLY A 28 11.30 -5.77 16.81
C GLY A 28 9.80 -6.13 16.75
N LYS A 29 8.90 -5.14 16.89
CA LYS A 29 7.44 -5.34 16.86
C LYS A 29 6.97 -5.88 15.51
N SER A 30 7.37 -5.23 14.41
CA SER A 30 6.98 -5.61 13.05
C SER A 30 7.46 -7.02 12.73
N THR A 31 8.74 -7.34 12.97
CA THR A 31 9.31 -8.68 12.81
C THR A 31 8.53 -9.74 13.59
N ALA A 32 8.32 -9.52 14.90
CA ALA A 32 7.59 -10.49 15.73
C ALA A 32 6.13 -10.66 15.28
N SER A 33 5.53 -9.65 14.65
CA SER A 33 4.16 -9.70 14.16
C SER A 33 4.04 -10.49 12.86
N ILE A 34 5.07 -10.49 12.00
CA ILE A 34 5.15 -11.38 10.83
C ILE A 34 5.35 -12.83 11.27
N TYR A 35 6.22 -13.11 12.25
CA TYR A 35 6.30 -14.44 12.83
C TYR A 35 5.00 -14.87 13.54
N LYS A 36 4.27 -13.93 14.14
CA LYS A 36 2.95 -14.22 14.70
C LYS A 36 1.94 -14.54 13.60
N LEU A 37 2.00 -13.84 12.47
CA LEU A 37 1.19 -14.12 11.29
C LEU A 37 1.43 -15.54 10.77
N LEU A 38 2.69 -15.94 10.57
CA LEU A 38 3.04 -17.31 10.17
C LEU A 38 2.53 -18.35 11.17
N ASN A 39 2.62 -18.04 12.48
CA ASN A 39 2.06 -18.92 13.52
C ASN A 39 0.52 -19.03 13.42
N LEU A 40 -0.18 -17.94 13.12
CA LEU A 40 -1.63 -17.93 12.92
C LEU A 40 -2.04 -18.74 11.69
N GLU A 41 -1.31 -18.56 10.59
CA GLU A 41 -1.53 -19.30 9.35
C GLU A 41 -1.40 -20.81 9.59
N ASN A 42 -0.30 -21.24 10.19
CA ASN A 42 0.02 -22.65 10.34
C ASN A 42 -0.83 -23.37 11.41
N ASN A 43 -1.36 -22.65 12.40
CA ASN A 43 -1.98 -23.29 13.58
C ASN A 43 -3.43 -22.86 13.87
N TYR A 44 -3.92 -21.78 13.25
CA TYR A 44 -5.24 -21.21 13.58
C TYR A 44 -6.13 -20.95 12.36
N CYS A 45 -5.63 -21.12 11.14
CA CYS A 45 -6.46 -21.20 9.94
C CYS A 45 -6.93 -22.64 9.70
N LEU A 46 -7.86 -23.09 10.54
CA LEU A 46 -8.30 -24.49 10.61
C LEU A 46 -9.27 -24.87 9.48
N TYR A 47 -10.05 -23.90 9.00
CA TYR A 47 -11.07 -24.10 7.97
C TYR A 47 -10.75 -23.32 6.70
N GLU A 48 -11.41 -23.63 5.58
CA GLU A 48 -11.14 -22.99 4.29
C GLU A 48 -11.49 -21.49 4.26
N GLU A 49 -12.48 -21.10 5.06
CA GLU A 49 -12.90 -19.71 5.19
C GLU A 49 -12.01 -18.87 6.13
N ASP A 50 -11.07 -19.50 6.83
CA ASP A 50 -10.17 -18.77 7.72
C ASP A 50 -9.11 -18.00 6.91
N LYS A 51 -9.12 -16.68 7.08
CA LYS A 51 -8.25 -15.73 6.39
C LYS A 51 -7.57 -14.79 7.36
N ILE A 52 -6.36 -14.38 7.02
CA ILE A 52 -5.54 -13.45 7.80
C ILE A 52 -5.31 -12.19 6.98
N VAL A 53 -5.45 -11.03 7.63
CA VAL A 53 -5.00 -9.76 7.06
C VAL A 53 -3.98 -9.07 7.98
N PHE A 54 -2.87 -8.64 7.38
CA PHE A 54 -1.87 -7.77 8.00
C PHE A 54 -1.97 -6.38 7.38
N ILE A 55 -2.38 -5.41 8.18
CA ILE A 55 -2.65 -4.05 7.72
C ILE A 55 -1.50 -3.15 8.16
N THR A 56 -0.82 -2.55 7.20
CA THR A 56 0.27 -1.59 7.44
C THR A 56 -0.17 -0.15 7.24
N SER A 57 0.58 0.78 7.84
CA SER A 57 0.35 2.22 7.72
C SER A 57 1.03 2.87 6.49
N SER A 58 1.97 2.19 5.85
CA SER A 58 2.69 2.68 4.68
C SER A 58 3.02 1.56 3.71
N HIS A 59 3.24 1.93 2.44
CA HIS A 59 3.70 1.01 1.39
C HIS A 59 5.11 0.48 1.69
N SER A 60 6.03 1.31 2.22
CA SER A 60 7.38 0.87 2.59
C SER A 60 7.38 -0.23 3.67
N LYS A 61 6.49 -0.13 4.66
CA LYS A 61 6.28 -1.19 5.66
C LYS A 61 5.58 -2.40 5.07
N ASN A 62 4.63 -2.20 4.15
CA ASN A 62 3.94 -3.26 3.44
C ASN A 62 4.91 -4.15 2.66
N PHE A 63 5.81 -3.52 1.90
CA PHE A 63 6.83 -4.19 1.12
C PHE A 63 7.75 -5.03 2.00
N LYS A 64 8.34 -4.43 3.05
CA LYS A 64 9.19 -5.16 4.01
C LYS A 64 8.46 -6.31 4.72
N ALA A 65 7.18 -6.14 5.01
CA ALA A 65 6.34 -7.19 5.59
C ALA A 65 6.14 -8.36 4.61
N LYS A 66 5.85 -8.06 3.33
CA LYS A 66 5.74 -9.06 2.26
C LYS A 66 7.05 -9.80 2.03
N GLU A 67 8.17 -9.09 1.95
CA GLU A 67 9.49 -9.71 1.79
C GLU A 67 9.80 -10.68 2.93
N LEU A 68 9.65 -10.24 4.18
CA LEU A 68 9.92 -11.09 5.35
C LEU A 68 8.95 -12.28 5.42
N TYR A 69 7.68 -12.08 5.09
CA TYR A 69 6.72 -13.17 5.02
C TYR A 69 7.11 -14.19 3.94
N ASN A 70 7.47 -13.72 2.74
CA ASN A 70 7.84 -14.57 1.60
C ASN A 70 9.16 -15.32 1.84
N SER A 71 10.13 -14.73 2.54
CA SER A 71 11.39 -15.40 2.86
C SER A 71 11.17 -16.50 3.90
N GLU A 72 10.43 -16.21 4.97
CA GLU A 72 10.27 -17.12 6.12
C GLU A 72 9.23 -18.22 5.87
N SER A 73 8.24 -17.97 5.01
CA SER A 73 7.25 -18.99 4.58
C SER A 73 7.89 -20.09 3.73
N LYS A 74 8.86 -19.75 2.86
CA LYS A 74 9.58 -20.72 2.03
C LYS A 74 10.50 -21.64 2.82
N GLU A 75 11.08 -21.16 3.92
CA GLU A 75 11.97 -21.97 4.77
C GLU A 75 11.23 -22.93 5.70
N ASN A 76 10.00 -22.59 6.11
CA ASN A 76 9.21 -23.38 7.06
C ASN A 76 8.01 -24.05 6.36
N TYR A 77 8.25 -25.12 5.60
CA TYR A 77 7.18 -25.99 5.11
C TYR A 77 6.51 -26.72 6.27
N PHE A 78 5.50 -26.10 6.87
CA PHE A 78 4.55 -26.78 7.76
C PHE A 78 3.15 -26.69 7.14
N TYR A 79 2.92 -27.51 6.12
CA TYR A 79 1.56 -27.78 5.66
C TYR A 79 0.86 -28.60 6.74
N SER A 80 -0.15 -28.00 7.38
CA SER A 80 -1.21 -28.78 8.02
C SER A 80 -1.72 -29.81 7.00
N LEU A 81 -1.99 -31.05 7.44
CA LEU A 81 -2.56 -32.15 6.63
C LEU A 81 -3.83 -31.77 5.84
N PHE A 82 -4.41 -30.58 6.10
CA PHE A 82 -5.61 -30.03 5.49
C PHE A 82 -5.38 -28.76 4.64
N SER A 83 -4.13 -28.39 4.34
CA SER A 83 -3.82 -27.19 3.56
C SER A 83 -3.84 -27.47 2.05
N LEU A 84 -4.99 -27.24 1.44
CA LEU A 84 -5.15 -27.11 -0.01
C LEU A 84 -4.68 -25.70 -0.46
N ASP A 85 -3.92 -25.65 -1.56
CA ASP A 85 -3.28 -24.49 -2.22
C ASP A 85 -4.15 -23.21 -2.33
N LYS A 86 -4.29 -22.42 -1.26
CA LYS A 86 -5.04 -21.16 -1.28
C LYS A 86 -4.24 -20.02 -0.64
N ASN A 87 -4.27 -18.84 -1.27
CA ASN A 87 -3.80 -17.57 -0.69
C ASN A 87 -4.69 -17.18 0.50
N ARG A 88 -4.26 -17.52 1.73
CA ARG A 88 -5.00 -17.24 3.00
C ARG A 88 -4.56 -15.98 3.71
N VAL A 89 -3.38 -15.46 3.35
CA VAL A 89 -2.76 -14.28 3.95
C VAL A 89 -2.82 -13.12 2.97
N GLU A 90 -3.34 -11.99 3.44
CA GLU A 90 -3.29 -10.72 2.73
C GLU A 90 -2.45 -9.72 3.53
N ILE A 91 -1.45 -9.13 2.88
CA ILE A 91 -0.64 -8.05 3.46
C ILE A 91 -0.91 -6.80 2.65
N ILE A 92 -1.66 -5.86 3.22
CA ILE A 92 -2.18 -4.67 2.52
C ILE A 92 -1.96 -3.41 3.35
N THR A 93 -2.05 -2.25 2.73
CA THR A 93 -2.09 -0.99 3.48
C THR A 93 -3.51 -0.67 3.93
N LEU A 94 -3.64 0.16 4.97
CA LEU A 94 -4.96 0.66 5.39
C LEU A 94 -5.64 1.45 4.26
N GLU A 95 -4.87 2.19 3.47
CA GLU A 95 -5.36 2.96 2.33
C GLU A 95 -5.94 2.05 1.24
N GLU A 96 -5.23 0.97 0.88
CA GLU A 96 -5.72 -0.05 -0.05
C GLU A 96 -7.05 -0.66 0.43
N LEU A 97 -7.15 -0.96 1.73
CA LEU A 97 -8.37 -1.50 2.35
C LEU A 97 -9.54 -0.51 2.25
N VAL A 98 -9.31 0.75 2.63
CA VAL A 98 -10.33 1.82 2.58
C VAL A 98 -10.80 2.02 1.14
N ASN A 99 -9.87 2.16 0.19
CA ASN A 99 -10.18 2.39 -1.21
C ASN A 99 -10.98 1.24 -1.82
N THR A 100 -10.66 -0.02 -1.46
CA THR A 100 -11.38 -1.20 -1.93
C THR A 100 -12.87 -1.13 -1.59
N TYR A 101 -13.20 -0.86 -0.32
CA TYR A 101 -14.59 -0.82 0.12
C TYR A 101 -15.30 0.50 -0.22
N TYR A 102 -14.57 1.62 -0.26
CA TYR A 102 -15.10 2.88 -0.76
C TYR A 102 -15.54 2.77 -2.22
N ASN A 103 -14.71 2.17 -3.08
CA ASN A 103 -15.06 1.94 -4.48
C ASN A 103 -16.24 0.96 -4.63
N ALA A 104 -16.34 -0.04 -3.75
CA ALA A 104 -17.50 -0.92 -3.69
C ALA A 104 -18.78 -0.17 -3.30
N TYR A 105 -18.70 0.74 -2.32
CA TYR A 105 -19.80 1.63 -1.95
C TYR A 105 -20.24 2.52 -3.13
N GLY A 106 -19.30 3.17 -3.82
CA GLY A 106 -19.59 4.04 -4.96
C GLY A 106 -20.29 3.29 -6.10
N ARG A 107 -19.83 2.08 -6.42
CA ARG A 107 -20.47 1.18 -7.40
C ARG A 107 -21.90 0.81 -7.01
N GLU A 108 -22.14 0.49 -5.74
CA GLU A 108 -23.48 0.16 -5.24
C GLU A 108 -24.44 1.37 -5.35
N LYS A 109 -23.94 2.58 -5.08
CA LYS A 109 -24.73 3.81 -5.14
C LYS A 109 -24.88 4.40 -6.54
N GLY A 110 -24.08 3.94 -7.51
CA GLY A 110 -24.03 4.55 -8.84
C GLY A 110 -23.60 6.02 -8.79
N GLN A 111 -22.76 6.39 -7.82
CA GLN A 111 -22.35 7.77 -7.57
C GLN A 111 -20.82 7.86 -7.48
N ALA A 112 -20.28 8.90 -8.10
CA ALA A 112 -18.88 9.31 -7.96
C ALA A 112 -18.83 10.60 -7.14
N PHE A 113 -17.95 10.64 -6.15
CA PHE A 113 -17.76 11.82 -5.30
C PHE A 113 -16.43 12.51 -5.60
N ASN A 114 -16.42 13.84 -5.49
CA ASN A 114 -15.23 14.65 -5.60
C ASN A 114 -14.73 15.06 -4.20
N ASN A 115 -13.43 14.88 -3.97
CA ASN A 115 -12.79 15.31 -2.73
C ASN A 115 -12.71 16.83 -2.68
N ILE A 116 -13.09 17.41 -1.54
CA ILE A 116 -12.94 18.84 -1.29
C ILE A 116 -11.76 19.14 -0.37
N HIS A 117 -11.14 20.29 -0.58
CA HIS A 117 -10.08 20.75 0.30
C HIS A 117 -10.65 21.53 1.49
N ARG A 118 -9.83 21.68 2.53
CA ARG A 118 -10.21 22.39 3.77
C ARG A 118 -10.76 23.80 3.54
N ARG A 119 -10.24 24.54 2.56
CA ARG A 119 -10.76 25.88 2.20
C ARG A 119 -12.20 25.83 1.69
N GLU A 120 -12.54 24.81 0.91
CA GLU A 120 -13.89 24.61 0.39
C GLU A 120 -14.83 24.13 1.49
N ALA A 121 -14.35 23.26 2.38
CA ALA A 121 -15.11 22.85 3.58
C ALA A 121 -15.50 24.05 4.45
N LEU A 122 -14.60 25.04 4.61
CA LEU A 122 -14.91 26.28 5.31
C LEU A 122 -16.00 27.10 4.60
N LYS A 123 -15.92 27.23 3.26
CA LYS A 123 -16.97 27.92 2.48
C LYS A 123 -18.34 27.25 2.64
N VAL A 124 -18.38 25.92 2.70
CA VAL A 124 -19.63 25.18 2.95
C VAL A 124 -20.24 25.57 4.31
N LEU A 125 -19.42 25.77 5.35
CA LEU A 125 -19.90 26.26 6.64
C LEU A 125 -20.31 27.75 6.61
N GLU A 126 -19.58 28.58 5.87
CA GLU A 126 -19.95 30.00 5.68
C GLU A 126 -21.32 30.13 5.04
N ASP A 127 -21.63 29.30 4.05
CA ASP A 127 -22.95 29.29 3.44
C ASP A 127 -24.05 28.77 4.39
N LEU A 128 -23.69 28.03 5.44
CA LEU A 128 -24.62 27.56 6.48
C LEU A 128 -24.78 28.59 7.63
N LYS A 129 -24.31 29.83 7.44
CA LYS A 129 -24.36 30.89 8.45
C LYS A 129 -25.73 31.09 9.06
N GLU A 130 -26.79 31.21 8.25
CA GLU A 130 -28.16 31.44 8.77
C GLU A 130 -28.63 30.30 9.69
N TYR A 131 -28.30 29.05 9.31
CA TYR A 131 -28.58 27.88 10.13
C TYR A 131 -27.78 27.91 11.45
N ILE A 132 -26.50 28.27 11.38
CA ILE A 132 -25.61 28.41 12.55
C ILE A 132 -26.13 29.50 13.51
N GLU A 133 -26.60 30.63 12.98
CA GLU A 133 -27.18 31.74 13.73
C GLU A 133 -28.43 31.32 14.53
N GLY A 134 -29.18 30.32 14.03
CA GLY A 134 -30.31 29.72 14.74
C GLY A 134 -29.94 29.16 16.13
N PHE A 135 -28.70 28.70 16.32
CA PHE A 135 -28.24 28.16 17.61
C PHE A 135 -27.81 29.25 18.61
N TYR A 136 -27.59 30.50 18.18
CA TYR A 136 -26.97 31.54 19.01
C TYR A 136 -27.79 31.91 20.25
N LYS A 137 -29.12 31.81 20.16
CA LYS A 137 -30.03 32.10 21.29
C LYS A 137 -29.78 31.18 22.48
N LYS A 138 -29.48 29.90 22.21
CA LYS A 138 -29.33 28.84 23.22
C LYS A 138 -27.86 28.46 23.46
N SER A 139 -26.94 28.83 22.58
CA SER A 139 -25.50 28.60 22.75
C SER A 139 -24.66 29.86 22.52
N LYS A 140 -24.22 30.48 23.61
CA LYS A 140 -23.20 31.56 23.58
C LYS A 140 -21.85 31.07 23.06
N PHE A 141 -21.58 29.76 23.16
CA PHE A 141 -20.35 29.16 22.68
C PHE A 141 -20.32 29.17 21.16
N ILE A 142 -21.36 28.65 20.50
CA ILE A 142 -21.45 28.62 19.03
C ILE A 142 -21.40 30.04 18.47
N LYS A 143 -22.08 31.00 19.11
CA LYS A 143 -22.02 32.43 18.72
C LYS A 143 -20.61 33.03 18.68
N LYS A 144 -19.68 32.52 19.50
CA LYS A 144 -18.30 33.02 19.60
C LYS A 144 -17.29 32.11 18.89
N ALA A 145 -17.69 30.92 18.45
CA ALA A 145 -16.80 29.97 17.81
C ALA A 145 -16.48 30.42 16.38
N SER A 146 -15.24 30.24 15.93
CA SER A 146 -14.88 30.47 14.53
C SER A 146 -15.33 29.30 13.65
N TYR A 147 -15.44 29.52 12.34
CA TYR A 147 -15.76 28.45 11.39
C TYR A 147 -14.70 27.34 11.39
N GLU A 148 -13.42 27.68 11.59
CA GLU A 148 -12.34 26.70 11.72
C GLU A 148 -12.54 25.81 12.94
N PHE A 149 -12.93 26.39 14.07
CA PHE A 149 -13.22 25.60 15.27
C PHE A 149 -14.39 24.64 15.04
N LEU A 150 -15.47 25.13 14.43
CA LEU A 150 -16.65 24.32 14.13
C LEU A 150 -16.31 23.20 13.14
N LEU A 151 -15.55 23.51 12.09
CA LEU A 151 -15.08 22.53 11.12
C LEU A 151 -14.20 21.46 11.79
N ASP A 152 -13.22 21.87 12.60
CA ASP A 152 -12.37 20.93 13.33
C ASP A 152 -13.18 19.99 14.21
N GLU A 153 -14.25 20.47 14.82
CA GLU A 153 -15.13 19.66 15.67
C GLU A 153 -16.00 18.71 14.85
N ILE A 154 -16.55 19.17 13.72
CA ILE A 154 -17.29 18.34 12.76
C ILE A 154 -16.39 17.21 12.24
N LEU A 155 -15.19 17.55 11.78
CA LEU A 155 -14.21 16.60 11.26
C LEU A 155 -13.77 15.61 12.35
N TRP A 156 -13.62 16.04 13.61
CA TRP A 156 -13.34 15.13 14.71
C TRP A 156 -14.49 14.15 14.99
N ILE A 157 -15.74 14.60 14.90
CA ILE A 157 -16.92 13.73 15.00
C ILE A 157 -16.90 12.66 13.90
N LYS A 158 -16.61 13.07 12.65
CA LYS A 158 -16.50 12.20 11.48
C LYS A 158 -15.34 11.21 11.59
N ALA A 159 -14.13 11.69 11.89
CA ALA A 159 -12.95 10.87 12.16
C ALA A 159 -13.14 9.88 13.31
N SER A 160 -14.05 10.17 14.24
CA SER A 160 -14.35 9.27 15.35
C SER A 160 -15.58 8.37 15.11
N ASN A 161 -16.27 8.55 13.98
CA ASN A 161 -17.52 7.86 13.65
C ASN A 161 -18.51 7.86 14.84
N PHE A 162 -18.77 9.04 15.41
CA PHE A 162 -19.68 9.14 16.55
C PHE A 162 -21.14 9.22 16.13
N SER A 163 -21.96 8.39 16.79
CA SER A 163 -23.38 8.69 16.95
C SER A 163 -23.59 9.92 17.82
N LEU A 164 -24.78 10.53 17.74
CA LEU A 164 -25.15 11.66 18.60
C LEU A 164 -24.95 11.30 20.08
N GLU A 165 -25.42 10.13 20.51
CA GLU A 165 -25.31 9.69 21.90
C GLU A 165 -23.88 9.56 22.39
N GLU A 166 -22.99 9.00 21.56
CA GLU A 166 -21.56 8.90 21.87
C GLU A 166 -20.93 10.28 21.95
N TYR A 167 -21.21 11.16 20.98
CA TYR A 167 -20.68 12.52 20.96
C TYR A 167 -21.11 13.33 22.18
N LEU A 168 -22.34 13.16 22.67
CA LEU A 168 -22.81 13.85 23.88
C LEU A 168 -22.06 13.41 25.15
N LYS A 169 -21.62 12.15 25.23
CA LYS A 169 -21.02 11.56 26.44
C LYS A 169 -19.49 11.54 26.43
N VAL A 170 -18.85 11.58 25.26
CA VAL A 170 -17.40 11.39 25.11
C VAL A 170 -16.56 12.52 25.72
N ASP A 171 -15.38 12.17 26.23
CA ASP A 171 -14.38 13.16 26.65
C ASP A 171 -13.65 13.74 25.44
N ARG A 172 -13.64 15.08 25.34
CA ARG A 172 -12.92 15.86 24.33
C ARG A 172 -11.43 16.02 24.68
N LYS A 173 -10.75 14.94 25.08
CA LYS A 173 -9.32 14.97 25.45
C LYS A 173 -8.47 15.39 24.24
N GLY A 174 -7.52 16.31 24.46
CA GLY A 174 -6.63 16.82 23.42
C GLY A 174 -7.26 17.81 22.44
N ARG A 175 -8.54 18.19 22.65
CA ARG A 175 -9.26 19.12 21.77
C ARG A 175 -9.27 20.54 22.34
N LYS A 176 -9.33 21.53 21.45
CA LYS A 176 -9.45 22.95 21.83
C LYS A 176 -10.85 23.26 22.37
N GLY A 177 -10.92 24.25 23.27
CA GLY A 177 -12.16 24.73 23.87
C GLY A 177 -12.82 23.74 24.84
N ILE A 178 -13.64 24.24 25.76
CA ILE A 178 -14.39 23.41 26.71
C ILE A 178 -15.86 23.40 26.30
N ILE A 179 -16.36 22.23 25.91
CA ILE A 179 -17.78 22.02 25.60
C ILE A 179 -18.34 20.97 26.55
N LYS A 180 -19.29 21.38 27.39
CA LYS A 180 -19.94 20.53 28.39
C LYS A 180 -20.59 19.31 27.72
N LYS A 181 -20.47 18.14 28.34
CA LYS A 181 -21.17 16.91 27.94
C LYS A 181 -22.69 17.11 28.00
N SER A 182 -23.42 16.40 27.15
CA SER A 182 -24.89 16.43 27.09
C SER A 182 -25.46 17.86 27.13
N SER A 183 -24.86 18.75 26.33
CA SER A 183 -25.27 20.16 26.27
C SER A 183 -25.88 20.48 24.92
N TYR A 184 -26.77 21.47 24.91
CA TYR A 184 -27.33 22.02 23.67
C TYR A 184 -26.26 22.45 22.66
N THR A 185 -25.08 22.90 23.13
CA THR A 185 -23.96 23.21 22.24
C THR A 185 -23.49 21.98 21.46
N ARG A 186 -23.38 20.81 22.11
CA ARG A 186 -23.00 19.57 21.39
C ARG A 186 -24.11 19.11 20.45
N GLU A 187 -25.37 19.19 20.87
CA GLU A 187 -26.51 18.87 19.99
C GLU A 187 -26.52 19.76 18.76
N GLY A 188 -26.28 21.07 18.93
CA GLY A 188 -26.20 22.03 17.84
C GLY A 188 -25.02 21.77 16.90
N ILE A 189 -23.83 21.46 17.43
CA ILE A 189 -22.67 21.10 16.60
C ILE A 189 -22.91 19.79 15.82
N TYR A 190 -23.54 18.80 16.45
CA TYR A 190 -23.89 17.55 15.77
C TYR A 190 -24.93 17.79 14.66
N SER A 191 -25.95 18.60 14.94
CA SER A 191 -26.95 19.00 13.95
C SER A 191 -26.33 19.81 12.81
N LEU A 192 -25.32 20.63 13.09
CA LEU A 192 -24.53 21.33 12.08
C LEU A 192 -23.70 20.37 11.23
N LYS A 193 -23.09 19.35 11.83
CA LYS A 193 -22.38 18.26 11.11
C LYS A 193 -23.32 17.57 10.12
N GLU A 194 -24.56 17.26 10.50
CA GLU A 194 -25.52 16.64 9.58
C GLU A 194 -25.84 17.57 8.41
N MET A 195 -26.13 18.85 8.67
CA MET A 195 -26.40 19.80 7.58
C MET A 195 -25.20 20.02 6.65
N TYR A 196 -23.99 20.06 7.21
CA TYR A 196 -22.75 20.12 6.45
C TYR A 196 -22.61 18.91 5.53
N ASN A 197 -22.85 17.70 6.05
CA ASN A 197 -22.84 16.47 5.27
C ASN A 197 -23.89 16.49 4.16
N GLU A 198 -25.14 16.86 4.45
CA GLU A 198 -26.22 16.95 3.45
C GLU A 198 -25.84 17.89 2.29
N LYS A 199 -25.23 19.03 2.62
CA LYS A 199 -24.78 20.00 1.62
C LYS A 199 -23.62 19.48 0.76
N LEU A 200 -22.69 18.74 1.35
CA LEU A 200 -21.63 18.08 0.59
C LEU A 200 -22.19 17.00 -0.33
N TYR A 201 -23.01 16.09 0.20
CA TYR A 201 -23.47 14.93 -0.55
C TYR A 201 -24.45 15.31 -1.66
N SER A 202 -25.30 16.32 -1.45
CA SER A 202 -26.19 16.83 -2.50
C SER A 202 -25.44 17.45 -3.70
N SER A 203 -24.17 17.81 -3.52
CA SER A 203 -23.29 18.30 -4.59
C SER A 203 -22.25 17.27 -5.04
N ASN A 204 -22.43 15.98 -4.68
CA ASN A 204 -21.47 14.89 -4.94
C ASN A 204 -20.04 15.22 -4.48
N ARG A 205 -19.93 15.88 -3.32
CA ARG A 205 -18.66 16.24 -2.69
C ARG A 205 -18.48 15.49 -1.38
N ILE A 206 -17.23 15.24 -1.02
CA ILE A 206 -16.85 14.57 0.22
C ILE A 206 -15.61 15.20 0.83
N ASP A 207 -15.49 15.11 2.16
CA ASP A 207 -14.28 15.52 2.87
C ASP A 207 -13.33 14.36 3.17
N GLU A 208 -12.23 14.67 3.84
CA GLU A 208 -11.13 13.74 4.12
C GLU A 208 -11.52 12.50 4.94
N TYR A 209 -12.66 12.49 5.65
CA TYR A 209 -13.09 11.36 6.47
C TYR A 209 -14.26 10.58 5.89
N ASP A 210 -14.98 11.16 4.91
CA ASP A 210 -16.10 10.49 4.25
C ASP A 210 -15.69 9.21 3.51
N HIS A 211 -14.48 9.18 2.91
CA HIS A 211 -13.93 7.98 2.28
C HIS A 211 -13.97 6.76 3.23
N VAL A 212 -13.54 6.94 4.49
CA VAL A 212 -13.53 5.89 5.51
C VAL A 212 -14.95 5.57 5.98
N LEU A 213 -15.81 6.58 6.17
CA LEU A 213 -17.18 6.39 6.65
C LEU A 213 -18.04 5.62 5.63
N PHE A 214 -17.89 5.90 4.35
CA PHE A 214 -18.59 5.20 3.27
C PHE A 214 -18.07 3.77 3.11
N ALA A 215 -16.75 3.56 3.17
CA ALA A 215 -16.16 2.23 3.24
C ALA A 215 -16.74 1.42 4.42
N LEU A 216 -16.82 2.03 5.60
CA LEU A 216 -17.38 1.39 6.81
C LEU A 216 -18.87 1.06 6.63
N GLN A 217 -19.65 1.95 6.02
CA GLN A 217 -21.06 1.71 5.74
C GLN A 217 -21.27 0.51 4.81
N TYR A 218 -20.41 0.33 3.82
CA TYR A 218 -20.44 -0.84 2.94
C TYR A 218 -20.05 -2.12 3.70
N VAL A 219 -18.92 -2.09 4.41
CA VAL A 219 -18.40 -3.26 5.15
C VAL A 219 -19.38 -3.76 6.21
N LYS A 220 -20.11 -2.88 6.90
CA LYS A 220 -21.09 -3.28 7.92
C LYS A 220 -22.20 -4.21 7.41
N LYS A 221 -22.40 -4.29 6.08
CA LYS A 221 -23.35 -5.22 5.45
C LYS A 221 -22.76 -6.61 5.27
N LEU A 222 -21.44 -6.74 5.35
CA LEU A 222 -20.70 -7.99 5.19
C LEU A 222 -20.61 -8.70 6.53
N SER A 223 -20.72 -10.03 6.52
CA SER A 223 -20.60 -10.87 7.70
C SER A 223 -19.14 -11.27 7.94
N GLY A 224 -18.29 -10.34 8.40
CA GLY A 224 -16.91 -10.60 8.86
C GLY A 224 -15.99 -11.40 7.91
N ILE A 225 -14.92 -10.80 7.42
CA ILE A 225 -14.13 -11.37 6.32
C ILE A 225 -12.90 -12.15 6.82
N TYR A 226 -12.21 -11.63 7.83
CA TYR A 226 -10.93 -12.19 8.30
C TYR A 226 -11.07 -12.75 9.71
N SER A 227 -10.70 -14.03 9.88
CA SER A 227 -10.62 -14.67 11.18
C SER A 227 -9.43 -14.15 12.00
N HIS A 228 -8.40 -13.62 11.35
CA HIS A 228 -7.30 -12.98 12.06
C HIS A 228 -6.91 -11.64 11.44
N ILE A 229 -6.70 -10.65 12.29
CA ILE A 229 -6.30 -9.30 11.89
C ILE A 229 -5.08 -8.89 12.71
N ILE A 230 -4.07 -8.35 12.04
CA ILE A 230 -2.95 -7.67 12.66
C ILE A 230 -2.90 -6.25 12.11
N LEU A 231 -3.03 -5.26 12.99
CA LEU A 231 -3.09 -3.84 12.64
C LEU A 231 -1.86 -3.10 13.18
N ASP A 232 -0.98 -2.67 12.28
CA ASP A 232 0.23 -1.91 12.63
C ASP A 232 -0.04 -0.42 12.88
N ASP A 233 0.84 0.24 13.62
CA ASP A 233 0.81 1.69 13.91
C ASP A 233 -0.56 2.22 14.38
N THR A 234 -1.24 1.49 15.27
CA THR A 234 -2.59 1.90 15.74
C THR A 234 -2.58 3.29 16.39
N GLU A 235 -1.43 3.78 16.88
CA GLU A 235 -1.31 5.12 17.44
C GLU A 235 -1.61 6.26 16.46
N LYS A 236 -1.48 6.01 15.15
CA LYS A 236 -1.72 7.01 14.10
C LYS A 236 -3.18 7.04 13.62
N LEU A 237 -3.94 6.00 13.91
CA LEU A 237 -5.26 5.79 13.34
C LEU A 237 -6.35 6.58 14.06
N THR A 238 -7.30 7.08 13.28
CA THR A 238 -8.58 7.61 13.74
C THR A 238 -9.48 6.47 14.27
N LYS A 239 -10.53 6.81 15.02
CA LYS A 239 -11.45 5.78 15.51
C LYS A 239 -12.30 5.21 14.36
N ALA A 240 -12.66 6.00 13.35
CA ALA A 240 -13.40 5.51 12.18
C ALA A 240 -12.60 4.45 11.39
N GLU A 241 -11.29 4.63 11.22
CA GLU A 241 -10.42 3.64 10.59
C GLU A 241 -10.34 2.34 11.42
N ILE A 242 -10.24 2.46 12.76
CA ILE A 242 -10.25 1.29 13.64
C ILE A 242 -11.62 0.59 13.59
N ASP A 243 -12.72 1.33 13.55
CA ASP A 243 -14.08 0.80 13.42
C ASP A 243 -14.25 0.06 12.08
N LEU A 244 -13.66 0.55 10.98
CA LEU A 244 -13.62 -0.13 9.67
C LEU A 244 -12.90 -1.48 9.76
N VAL A 245 -11.69 -1.50 10.31
CA VAL A 245 -10.92 -2.73 10.47
C VAL A 245 -11.62 -3.70 11.42
N LYS A 246 -12.31 -3.19 12.45
CA LYS A 246 -13.14 -4.01 13.34
C LYS A 246 -14.34 -4.61 12.62
N ALA A 247 -14.93 -3.91 11.65
CA ALA A 247 -16.11 -4.40 10.92
C ALA A 247 -15.79 -5.56 9.96
N ILE A 248 -14.55 -5.65 9.44
CA ILE A 248 -14.10 -6.80 8.63
C ILE A 248 -13.65 -8.01 9.48
N TYR A 249 -13.63 -7.88 10.81
CA TYR A 249 -13.21 -8.97 11.71
C TYR A 249 -14.33 -10.01 11.87
N ASN A 250 -14.01 -11.26 11.56
CA ASN A 250 -14.88 -12.40 11.81
C ASN A 250 -14.55 -13.01 13.18
N GLU A 251 -15.31 -12.61 14.21
CA GLU A 251 -15.06 -13.04 15.57
C GLU A 251 -15.48 -14.51 15.78
N LYS A 252 -14.48 -15.36 16.04
CA LYS A 252 -14.60 -16.79 16.37
C LYS A 252 -13.94 -17.08 17.72
N THR A 253 -14.14 -18.28 18.27
CA THR A 253 -13.52 -18.65 19.56
C THR A 253 -11.98 -18.70 19.52
N TYR A 254 -11.41 -18.87 18.32
CA TYR A 254 -9.98 -18.96 18.05
C TYR A 254 -9.43 -17.80 17.22
N SER A 255 -10.28 -16.84 16.81
CA SER A 255 -9.89 -15.66 16.03
C SER A 255 -8.97 -14.74 16.83
N SER A 256 -8.19 -13.89 16.14
CA SER A 256 -7.32 -12.92 16.80
C SER A 256 -7.41 -11.55 16.16
N PHE A 257 -7.49 -10.51 16.99
CA PHE A 257 -7.37 -9.12 16.56
C PHE A 257 -6.22 -8.47 17.31
N ILE A 258 -5.09 -8.26 16.63
CA ILE A 258 -3.84 -7.82 17.24
C ILE A 258 -3.57 -6.37 16.86
N LEU A 259 -3.48 -5.51 17.88
CA LEU A 259 -3.11 -4.10 17.73
C LEU A 259 -1.63 -3.92 18.05
N ILE A 260 -0.87 -3.36 17.12
CA ILE A 260 0.53 -3.00 17.34
C ILE A 260 0.61 -1.49 17.57
N LEU A 261 1.26 -1.10 18.67
CA LEU A 261 1.43 0.31 19.03
C LEU A 261 2.87 0.67 19.32
N ASN A 262 3.28 1.82 18.79
CA ASN A 262 4.46 2.50 19.29
C ASN A 262 4.14 3.25 20.59
N SER A 263 4.98 3.04 21.61
CA SER A 263 4.86 3.73 22.90
C SER A 263 5.25 5.21 22.81
N GLU A 264 6.12 5.57 21.86
CA GLU A 264 6.47 6.95 21.55
C GLU A 264 5.39 7.48 20.58
N LEU A 265 4.33 8.06 21.17
CA LEU A 265 3.13 8.50 20.45
C LEU A 265 3.46 9.68 19.52
N ASN A 266 3.70 9.39 18.23
CA ASN A 266 3.68 10.37 17.16
C ASN A 266 2.29 10.37 16.51
N THR A 267 1.36 11.10 17.11
CA THR A 267 -0.06 11.08 16.72
C THR A 267 -0.34 12.07 15.59
N LYS A 268 -1.05 11.60 14.55
CA LYS A 268 -1.65 12.46 13.53
C LYS A 268 -2.81 13.26 14.14
N GLU A 269 -3.22 14.32 13.45
CA GLU A 269 -4.47 15.01 13.76
C GLU A 269 -5.64 14.02 13.80
N ASN A 270 -6.50 14.13 14.82
CA ASN A 270 -7.64 13.26 15.08
C ASN A 270 -7.33 11.77 15.34
N SER A 271 -6.07 11.36 15.51
CA SER A 271 -5.74 10.01 15.97
C SER A 271 -6.45 9.69 17.29
N TRP A 272 -7.00 8.49 17.40
CA TRP A 272 -7.76 8.11 18.59
C TRP A 272 -6.85 7.85 19.78
N MET A 273 -5.71 7.21 19.54
CA MET A 273 -4.83 6.72 20.60
C MET A 273 -3.90 7.81 21.12
N ILE A 274 -4.39 8.59 22.08
CA ILE A 274 -3.64 9.67 22.75
C ILE A 274 -3.30 9.32 24.20
N LYS A 275 -2.33 10.04 24.78
CA LYS A 275 -1.94 9.90 26.18
C LYS A 275 -3.16 10.04 27.11
N GLY A 276 -3.38 9.04 27.96
CA GLY A 276 -4.47 9.03 28.94
C GLY A 276 -5.84 8.55 28.42
N ARG A 277 -5.94 8.06 27.18
CA ARG A 277 -7.12 7.33 26.69
C ARG A 277 -6.88 5.81 26.83
N LYS A 278 -7.91 5.08 27.32
CA LYS A 278 -7.85 3.62 27.54
C LYS A 278 -8.36 2.88 26.30
N PHE A 279 -7.84 1.68 26.04
CA PHE A 279 -8.26 0.84 24.91
C PHE A 279 -9.71 0.35 25.00
N ASN A 280 -10.25 0.22 26.22
CA ASN A 280 -11.66 -0.09 26.41
C ASN A 280 -12.60 0.95 25.77
N SER A 281 -12.11 2.15 25.44
CA SER A 281 -12.88 3.15 24.67
C SER A 281 -13.16 2.75 23.21
N LEU A 282 -12.46 1.74 22.68
CA LEU A 282 -12.69 1.15 21.36
C LEU A 282 -13.59 -0.11 21.43
N GLY A 283 -14.14 -0.41 22.62
CA GLY A 283 -14.95 -1.61 22.83
C GLY A 283 -14.15 -2.91 22.67
N PHE A 284 -12.86 -2.89 22.99
CA PHE A 284 -12.00 -4.06 23.02
C PHE A 284 -11.86 -4.58 24.45
N ASP A 285 -12.10 -5.87 24.68
CA ASP A 285 -11.75 -6.54 25.94
C ASP A 285 -10.35 -7.14 25.86
N ILE A 286 -9.40 -6.52 26.57
CA ILE A 286 -7.97 -6.79 26.45
C ILE A 286 -7.37 -7.26 27.80
N LYS A 287 -8.22 -7.65 28.75
CA LYS A 287 -7.74 -8.10 30.08
C LYS A 287 -6.73 -9.25 29.92
N GLY A 288 -5.51 -9.02 30.40
CA GLY A 288 -4.42 -10.01 30.39
C GLY A 288 -3.73 -10.26 29.05
N LYS A 289 -4.12 -9.57 27.96
CA LYS A 289 -3.63 -9.84 26.59
C LYS A 289 -2.74 -8.72 26.03
N THR A 290 -1.90 -8.13 26.89
CA THR A 290 -0.96 -7.06 26.50
C THR A 290 0.49 -7.55 26.59
N PHE A 291 1.22 -7.41 25.48
CA PHE A 291 2.64 -7.69 25.34
C PHE A 291 3.41 -6.39 25.25
N ASN A 292 4.48 -6.24 26.03
CA ASN A 292 5.29 -5.02 26.05
C ASN A 292 6.76 -5.35 25.76
N PHE A 293 7.25 -4.95 24.60
CA PHE A 293 8.64 -5.10 24.21
C PHE A 293 9.44 -3.88 24.69
N LYS A 294 10.34 -4.13 25.64
CA LYS A 294 11.20 -3.10 26.25
C LYS A 294 12.61 -3.03 25.67
N LEU A 295 13.15 -4.18 25.24
CA LEU A 295 14.49 -4.28 24.69
C LEU A 295 14.50 -3.60 23.31
N LYS A 296 15.21 -2.47 23.21
CA LYS A 296 15.56 -1.90 21.92
C LYS A 296 16.68 -2.76 21.34
N PHE A 297 16.47 -3.24 20.13
CA PHE A 297 17.56 -3.76 19.35
C PHE A 297 18.24 -2.53 18.77
N GLU A 298 19.53 -2.38 19.04
CA GLU A 298 20.33 -1.64 18.09
C GLU A 298 20.16 -2.38 16.79
N SER A 299 19.53 -1.71 15.82
CA SER A 299 19.92 -1.99 14.47
C SER A 299 21.44 -1.83 14.49
N LYS A 300 22.19 -2.94 14.47
CA LYS A 300 23.35 -2.91 13.58
C LYS A 300 22.74 -2.36 12.32
N LYS A 301 23.09 -1.13 11.95
CA LYS A 301 22.97 -0.73 10.57
C LYS A 301 23.81 -1.79 9.84
N LYS A 302 23.20 -2.92 9.47
CA LYS A 302 23.13 -3.16 8.05
C LYS A 302 22.44 -1.90 7.57
N GLU A 303 23.23 -0.99 7.02
CA GLU A 303 22.73 -0.15 5.96
C GLU A 303 22.03 -1.13 5.01
N ILE A 304 20.74 -1.34 5.23
CA ILE A 304 19.88 -1.66 4.11
C ILE A 304 19.86 -0.31 3.44
N ASN A 305 20.75 -0.17 2.46
CA ASN A 305 20.75 0.92 1.53
C ASN A 305 19.34 0.89 0.93
N THR A 306 18.43 1.75 1.41
CA THR A 306 17.13 1.94 0.74
C THR A 306 17.34 2.59 -0.62
N ILE A 307 18.51 3.23 -0.75
CA ILE A 307 19.22 3.55 -1.98
C ILE A 307 19.67 2.23 -2.63
N GLU A 308 18.82 1.72 -3.51
CA GLU A 308 19.24 0.71 -4.48
C GLU A 308 20.12 1.39 -5.53
N LYS A 309 21.27 0.79 -5.80
CA LYS A 309 22.22 1.29 -6.79
C LYS A 309 21.97 0.56 -8.09
N TYR A 310 21.73 1.33 -9.13
CA TYR A 310 21.51 0.81 -10.45
C TYR A 310 22.54 1.40 -11.41
N GLN A 311 22.84 0.63 -12.45
CA GLN A 311 23.62 1.10 -13.58
C GLN A 311 22.75 1.00 -14.82
N TYR A 312 22.51 2.13 -15.48
CA TYR A 312 21.88 2.19 -16.79
C TYR A 312 22.94 2.21 -17.88
N ILE A 313 22.92 1.21 -18.75
CA ILE A 313 23.78 1.09 -19.92
C ILE A 313 22.92 1.39 -21.14
N ASN A 314 23.15 2.53 -21.78
CA ASN A 314 22.49 2.86 -23.03
C ASN A 314 23.13 2.08 -24.18
N LEU A 315 22.35 1.19 -24.81
CA LEU A 315 22.88 0.26 -25.82
C LEU A 315 23.27 0.95 -27.13
N ARG A 316 22.80 2.19 -27.36
CA ARG A 316 22.98 2.92 -28.61
C ARG A 316 24.23 3.78 -28.62
N ASN A 317 24.42 4.60 -27.59
CA ASN A 317 25.59 5.47 -27.45
C ASN A 317 26.68 4.89 -26.53
N LYS A 318 26.42 3.74 -25.89
CA LYS A 318 27.33 3.06 -24.93
C LYS A 318 27.61 3.88 -23.67
N GLU A 319 26.80 4.89 -23.40
CA GLU A 319 26.86 5.66 -22.17
C GLU A 319 26.43 4.80 -20.99
N VAL A 320 27.13 4.93 -19.88
CA VAL A 320 26.87 4.23 -18.63
C VAL A 320 26.60 5.28 -17.57
N VAL A 321 25.45 5.19 -16.93
CA VAL A 321 25.03 6.11 -15.88
C VAL A 321 24.72 5.30 -14.63
N ASP A 322 25.48 5.54 -13.57
CA ASP A 322 25.19 5.01 -12.25
C ASP A 322 24.21 5.94 -11.54
N PHE A 323 23.16 5.35 -10.97
CA PHE A 323 22.09 6.08 -10.31
C PHE A 323 21.55 5.35 -9.10
N ASN A 324 20.91 6.11 -8.25
CA ASN A 324 20.36 5.66 -6.98
C ASN A 324 18.86 5.89 -6.97
N ILE A 325 18.11 4.89 -6.51
CA ILE A 325 16.69 4.99 -6.22
C ILE A 325 16.48 4.77 -4.73
N ASP A 326 15.89 5.73 -4.03
CA ASP A 326 15.47 5.53 -2.65
C ASP A 326 14.08 4.87 -2.63
N THR A 327 14.06 3.55 -2.55
CA THR A 327 12.85 2.72 -2.46
C THR A 327 12.01 2.97 -1.20
N ALA A 328 12.55 3.70 -0.22
CA ALA A 328 11.84 4.04 1.01
C ALA A 328 11.24 5.46 1.01
N SER A 329 11.57 6.30 0.03
CA SER A 329 10.98 7.63 -0.10
C SER A 329 9.55 7.56 -0.66
N ASN A 330 8.69 8.46 -0.19
CA ASN A 330 7.35 8.65 -0.77
C ASN A 330 7.39 9.56 -2.01
N SER A 331 8.51 10.23 -2.29
CA SER A 331 8.73 11.00 -3.51
C SER A 331 9.51 10.17 -4.52
N LYS A 332 9.09 10.19 -5.79
CA LYS A 332 9.88 9.62 -6.88
C LYS A 332 11.06 10.53 -7.15
N GLU A 333 12.21 10.08 -6.70
CA GLU A 333 13.49 10.77 -6.89
C GLU A 333 14.51 9.78 -7.43
N LEU A 334 15.31 10.24 -8.39
CA LEU A 334 16.44 9.51 -8.93
C LEU A 334 17.69 10.40 -8.85
N LEU A 335 18.75 9.84 -8.27
CA LEU A 335 20.00 10.55 -7.99
C LEU A 335 21.13 9.95 -8.82
N GLU A 336 21.67 10.71 -9.75
CA GLU A 336 22.91 10.33 -10.46
C GLU A 336 24.16 10.62 -9.61
N GLU A 337 25.28 9.94 -9.90
CA GLU A 337 26.55 10.14 -9.18
C GLU A 337 27.07 11.59 -9.21
N ASN A 338 26.70 12.37 -10.23
CA ASN A 338 27.07 13.79 -10.35
C ASN A 338 26.22 14.74 -9.49
N ASN A 339 25.44 14.23 -8.53
CA ASN A 339 24.46 14.96 -7.72
C ASN A 339 23.33 15.61 -8.54
N VAL A 340 23.02 15.08 -9.72
CA VAL A 340 21.83 15.48 -10.47
C VAL A 340 20.62 14.76 -9.88
N ILE A 341 19.59 15.53 -9.54
CA ILE A 341 18.35 15.03 -8.94
C ILE A 341 17.23 15.15 -9.96
N PHE A 342 16.60 14.04 -10.34
CA PHE A 342 15.38 14.04 -11.13
C PHE A 342 14.19 13.90 -10.22
N ASN A 343 13.27 14.86 -10.30
CA ASN A 343 12.01 14.83 -9.56
C ASN A 343 10.92 14.13 -10.38
N GLU A 344 9.78 13.87 -9.74
CA GLU A 344 8.65 13.15 -10.34
C GLU A 344 8.21 13.68 -11.73
N ASP A 345 8.26 15.00 -11.95
CA ASP A 345 7.91 15.62 -13.24
C ASP A 345 8.87 15.27 -14.39
N GLU A 346 10.10 14.88 -14.07
CA GLU A 346 11.15 14.52 -15.03
C GLU A 346 11.28 13.01 -15.24
N LEU A 347 10.60 12.23 -14.40
CA LEU A 347 10.60 10.77 -14.44
C LEU A 347 9.39 10.25 -15.24
N LEU A 348 9.57 9.09 -15.86
CA LEU A 348 8.50 8.36 -16.55
C LEU A 348 8.40 6.97 -15.94
N ASP A 349 7.20 6.58 -15.50
CA ASP A 349 6.92 5.20 -15.10
C ASP A 349 6.89 4.30 -16.35
N ILE A 350 7.67 3.24 -16.31
CA ILE A 350 7.78 2.26 -17.37
C ILE A 350 7.26 0.93 -16.82
N PRO A 351 6.25 0.31 -17.45
CA PRO A 351 5.73 -0.98 -17.00
C PRO A 351 6.77 -2.08 -17.18
N MET A 352 6.86 -2.96 -16.17
CA MET A 352 7.76 -4.12 -16.16
C MET A 352 6.98 -5.42 -16.30
N PHE A 353 7.48 -6.31 -17.16
CA PHE A 353 6.88 -7.59 -17.46
C PHE A 353 7.86 -8.75 -17.22
N ASN A 354 7.36 -9.81 -16.59
CA ASN A 354 8.09 -11.07 -16.40
C ASN A 354 7.98 -11.97 -17.64
N ASN A 355 6.76 -12.14 -18.15
CA ASN A 355 6.44 -12.92 -19.35
C ASN A 355 5.49 -12.09 -20.22
N ILE A 356 5.65 -12.16 -21.55
CA ILE A 356 4.68 -11.62 -22.50
C ILE A 356 4.03 -12.81 -23.20
N ALA A 357 2.72 -12.99 -23.01
CA ALA A 357 1.93 -13.99 -23.71
C ALA A 357 1.49 -13.47 -25.09
N ALA A 358 1.47 -14.33 -26.12
CA ALA A 358 1.04 -13.95 -27.46
C ALA A 358 -0.47 -13.67 -27.58
N GLY A 359 -0.78 -12.58 -28.31
CA GLY A 359 -2.09 -12.16 -28.78
C GLY A 359 -1.93 -11.08 -29.87
N ASN A 360 -3.05 -10.52 -30.35
CA ASN A 360 -3.05 -9.38 -31.29
C ASN A 360 -2.19 -8.21 -30.78
N PRO A 361 -1.74 -7.30 -31.69
CA PRO A 361 -0.91 -6.18 -31.27
C PRO A 361 -1.66 -5.39 -30.19
N ILE A 362 -1.09 -5.35 -28.99
CA ILE A 362 -1.47 -4.46 -27.89
C ILE A 362 -2.62 -4.93 -26.97
N GLU A 363 -2.96 -6.23 -26.90
CA GLU A 363 -3.66 -6.74 -25.70
C GLU A 363 -2.66 -7.38 -24.74
N ILE A 364 -2.08 -6.53 -23.89
CA ILE A 364 -1.26 -6.91 -22.74
C ILE A 364 -2.21 -7.53 -21.72
N ASN A 365 -2.16 -8.84 -21.53
CA ASN A 365 -2.92 -9.49 -20.48
C ASN A 365 -2.28 -9.21 -19.10
N ASP A 366 -3.11 -8.82 -18.13
CA ASP A 366 -2.81 -8.14 -16.87
C ASP A 366 -1.98 -8.95 -15.86
N ASN A 367 -0.66 -9.01 -16.05
CA ASN A 367 0.27 -9.33 -14.95
C ASN A 367 1.48 -8.39 -15.02
N ILE A 368 1.24 -7.10 -14.86
CA ILE A 368 2.29 -6.12 -14.59
C ILE A 368 3.02 -6.58 -13.31
N GLU A 369 4.31 -6.90 -13.42
CA GLU A 369 5.15 -7.26 -12.26
C GLU A 369 5.35 -6.03 -11.35
N GLY A 370 5.39 -4.85 -11.96
CA GLY A 370 5.48 -3.56 -11.31
C GLY A 370 5.78 -2.47 -12.33
N ASN A 371 6.09 -1.27 -11.84
CA ASN A 371 6.61 -0.17 -12.64
C ASN A 371 8.04 0.16 -12.19
N PHE A 372 8.88 0.59 -13.13
CA PHE A 372 10.20 1.16 -12.85
C PHE A 372 10.25 2.56 -13.46
N TYR A 373 10.81 3.55 -12.77
CA TYR A 373 10.86 4.91 -13.31
C TYR A 373 12.27 5.29 -13.78
N LEU A 374 12.33 5.95 -14.93
CA LEU A 374 13.59 6.49 -15.49
C LEU A 374 13.42 7.96 -15.89
N PRO A 375 14.50 8.75 -15.95
CA PRO A 375 14.45 10.10 -16.48
C PRO A 375 13.98 10.10 -17.94
N LYS A 376 13.02 10.98 -18.26
CA LYS A 376 12.44 11.11 -19.61
C LYS A 376 13.50 11.31 -20.70
N TYR A 377 14.63 11.91 -20.35
CA TYR A 377 15.73 12.19 -21.28
C TYR A 377 16.58 10.95 -21.63
N TRP A 378 16.57 9.89 -20.81
CA TRP A 378 17.19 8.60 -21.16
C TRP A 378 16.38 7.86 -22.22
N LEU A 379 15.11 8.23 -22.38
CA LEU A 379 14.17 7.61 -23.29
C LEU A 379 14.02 8.43 -24.57
N GLU A 380 13.59 7.78 -25.66
CA GLU A 380 13.21 8.51 -26.85
C GLU A 380 11.85 9.19 -26.66
N LYS A 381 11.81 10.51 -26.84
CA LYS A 381 10.56 11.29 -26.78
C LYS A 381 9.50 10.72 -27.72
N GLY A 382 8.29 10.52 -27.19
CA GLY A 382 7.10 10.17 -27.97
C GLY A 382 6.99 8.71 -28.38
N LYS A 383 7.79 7.80 -27.83
CA LYS A 383 7.67 6.35 -28.09
C LYS A 383 7.38 5.59 -26.80
N GLU A 384 6.46 4.63 -26.90
CA GLU A 384 6.14 3.72 -25.81
C GLU A 384 7.34 2.82 -25.48
N THR A 385 7.62 2.66 -24.19
CA THR A 385 8.67 1.80 -23.67
C THR A 385 8.11 0.84 -22.63
N PHE A 386 8.74 -0.31 -22.50
CA PHE A 386 8.47 -1.28 -21.45
C PHE A 386 9.76 -1.96 -21.02
N ILE A 387 9.76 -2.60 -19.85
CA ILE A 387 10.92 -3.33 -19.34
C ILE A 387 10.63 -4.82 -19.29
N LEU A 388 11.62 -5.61 -19.71
CA LEU A 388 11.61 -7.06 -19.53
C LEU A 388 12.70 -7.48 -18.56
N ARG A 389 12.37 -8.36 -17.63
CA ARG A 389 13.37 -9.03 -16.80
C ARG A 389 13.99 -10.20 -17.56
N VAL A 390 15.31 -10.22 -17.65
CA VAL A 390 16.04 -11.28 -18.37
C VAL A 390 16.02 -12.56 -17.56
N LYS A 391 15.65 -13.66 -18.21
CA LYS A 391 15.73 -15.02 -17.68
C LYS A 391 16.67 -15.86 -18.56
N GLY A 392 17.70 -16.43 -17.96
CA GLY A 392 18.77 -17.18 -18.64
C GLY A 392 19.95 -16.30 -19.06
N ASP A 393 20.93 -16.93 -19.71
CA ASP A 393 22.26 -16.40 -20.00
C ASP A 393 22.59 -16.36 -21.50
N SER A 394 21.59 -16.55 -22.37
CA SER A 394 21.76 -16.61 -23.83
C SER A 394 22.33 -15.33 -24.48
N MET A 395 22.38 -14.22 -23.74
CA MET A 395 22.86 -12.92 -24.21
C MET A 395 24.06 -12.41 -23.40
N VAL A 396 24.73 -13.29 -22.65
CA VAL A 396 25.79 -12.94 -21.71
C VAL A 396 26.98 -12.23 -22.39
N ASP A 397 27.38 -12.61 -23.61
CA ASP A 397 28.49 -11.98 -24.34
C ASP A 397 28.14 -10.56 -24.84
N LYS A 398 26.87 -10.16 -24.75
CA LYS A 398 26.42 -8.77 -24.96
C LYS A 398 26.30 -7.99 -23.64
N ASN A 399 26.83 -8.53 -22.55
CA ASN A 399 26.71 -7.99 -21.20
C ASN A 399 25.26 -7.89 -20.72
N ILE A 400 24.40 -8.83 -21.14
CA ILE A 400 23.02 -8.96 -20.67
C ILE A 400 22.91 -10.28 -19.92
N CYS A 401 22.82 -10.19 -18.60
CA CYS A 401 22.89 -11.32 -17.69
C CYS A 401 21.50 -11.69 -17.15
N ASN A 402 21.37 -12.91 -16.63
CA ASN A 402 20.15 -13.34 -15.95
C ASN A 402 19.83 -12.40 -14.77
N GLY A 403 18.61 -11.88 -14.73
CA GLY A 403 18.13 -10.94 -13.71
C GLY A 403 18.19 -9.46 -14.11
N ASP A 404 18.96 -9.11 -15.15
CA ASP A 404 19.02 -7.74 -15.68
C ASP A 404 17.65 -7.27 -16.19
N LEU A 405 17.41 -5.97 -16.14
CA LEU A 405 16.22 -5.34 -16.69
C LEU A 405 16.54 -4.70 -18.03
N VAL A 406 15.84 -5.06 -19.09
CA VAL A 406 16.10 -4.53 -20.44
C VAL A 406 14.99 -3.58 -20.83
N VAL A 407 15.36 -2.34 -21.12
CA VAL A 407 14.44 -1.30 -21.59
C VAL A 407 14.20 -1.51 -23.08
N ILE A 408 12.97 -1.86 -23.43
CA ILE A 408 12.52 -2.11 -24.80
C ILE A 408 11.73 -0.91 -25.30
N LYS A 409 12.11 -0.42 -26.46
CA LYS A 409 11.31 0.53 -27.22
C LYS A 409 10.35 -0.23 -28.11
N LYS A 410 9.05 -0.03 -27.90
CA LYS A 410 8.00 -0.72 -28.63
C LYS A 410 8.02 -0.29 -30.10
N GLN A 411 8.21 -1.24 -31.00
CA GLN A 411 8.16 -1.06 -32.45
C GLN A 411 8.07 -2.43 -33.14
N ALA A 412 7.41 -2.48 -34.30
CA ALA A 412 7.21 -3.72 -35.06
C ALA A 412 8.36 -4.06 -36.03
N THR A 413 9.32 -3.16 -36.22
CA THR A 413 10.46 -3.33 -37.14
C THR A 413 11.78 -3.27 -36.37
N ALA A 414 12.85 -3.83 -36.91
CA ALA A 414 14.20 -3.74 -36.34
C ALA A 414 15.25 -3.86 -37.45
N ASN A 415 16.45 -3.31 -37.21
CA ASN A 415 17.56 -3.36 -38.16
C ASN A 415 18.44 -4.58 -37.93
N HIS A 416 19.32 -4.87 -38.90
CA HIS A 416 20.37 -5.86 -38.71
C HIS A 416 21.25 -5.50 -37.51
N ASN A 417 21.55 -6.50 -36.68
CA ASN A 417 22.30 -6.42 -35.43
C ASN A 417 21.61 -5.69 -34.27
N ASP A 418 20.34 -5.28 -34.41
CA ASP A 418 19.56 -4.82 -33.27
C ASP A 418 19.31 -5.97 -32.30
N ILE A 419 19.39 -5.68 -31.00
CA ILE A 419 18.89 -6.59 -29.97
C ILE A 419 17.38 -6.39 -29.89
N VAL A 420 16.61 -7.43 -30.15
CA VAL A 420 15.16 -7.39 -30.24
C VAL A 420 14.49 -8.24 -29.16
N ALA A 421 13.40 -7.72 -28.63
CA ALA A 421 12.40 -8.55 -27.96
C ALA A 421 11.46 -9.09 -29.04
N ALA A 422 11.42 -10.41 -29.19
CA ALA A 422 10.59 -11.08 -30.18
C ALA A 422 9.68 -12.10 -29.48
N ASN A 423 8.43 -12.17 -29.89
CA ASN A 423 7.52 -13.22 -29.49
C ASN A 423 7.68 -14.40 -30.44
N LEU A 424 8.05 -15.55 -29.89
CA LEU A 424 8.16 -16.83 -30.57
C LEU A 424 7.18 -17.80 -29.91
N ASP A 425 6.21 -18.30 -30.67
CA ASP A 425 5.31 -19.39 -30.25
C ASP A 425 4.57 -19.14 -28.90
N GLY A 426 4.33 -17.88 -28.52
CA GLY A 426 3.68 -17.55 -27.25
C GLY A 426 4.59 -16.94 -26.20
N GLU A 427 5.91 -17.02 -26.38
CA GLU A 427 6.91 -16.61 -25.39
C GLU A 427 7.81 -15.48 -25.92
N ALA A 428 8.01 -14.45 -25.11
CA ALA A 428 9.00 -13.41 -25.43
C ALA A 428 10.44 -13.91 -25.20
N THR A 429 11.30 -13.68 -26.19
CA THR A 429 12.74 -13.90 -26.13
C THR A 429 13.51 -12.63 -26.47
N LEU A 430 14.73 -12.52 -25.95
CA LEU A 430 15.68 -11.45 -26.28
C LEU A 430 16.86 -12.03 -27.07
N LYS A 431 17.07 -11.55 -28.30
CA LYS A 431 18.12 -12.03 -29.22
C LYS A 431 18.62 -10.93 -30.14
N THR A 432 19.76 -11.13 -30.80
CA THR A 432 20.25 -10.22 -31.85
C THR A 432 19.66 -10.60 -33.21
N LEU A 433 19.06 -9.65 -33.94
CA LEU A 433 18.47 -9.90 -35.25
C LEU A 433 19.54 -9.93 -36.35
N ASN A 434 19.69 -11.07 -37.02
CA ASN A 434 20.55 -11.22 -38.20
C ASN A 434 19.71 -11.24 -39.47
N LEU A 435 19.91 -10.25 -40.34
CA LEU A 435 19.23 -10.12 -41.65
C LEU A 435 20.20 -10.35 -42.83
N ASN A 436 21.49 -10.52 -42.57
CA ASN A 436 22.53 -10.66 -43.61
C ASN A 436 22.79 -12.11 -44.02
N SER A 437 22.08 -13.07 -43.41
CA SER A 437 22.07 -14.48 -43.83
C SER A 437 20.98 -14.74 -44.89
N GLU A 438 21.09 -15.86 -45.62
CA GLU A 438 20.10 -16.29 -46.61
C GLU A 438 18.66 -16.32 -46.04
N THR A 439 18.52 -16.63 -44.75
CA THR A 439 17.28 -16.53 -43.99
C THR A 439 17.48 -15.63 -42.76
N PRO A 440 16.48 -14.81 -42.36
CA PRO A 440 16.54 -14.07 -41.10
C PRO A 440 16.68 -15.01 -39.90
N LYS A 441 17.56 -14.66 -38.95
CA LYS A 441 17.83 -15.47 -37.75
C LYS A 441 17.85 -14.60 -36.49
N LEU A 442 17.43 -15.17 -35.37
CA LEU A 442 17.65 -14.62 -34.04
C LEU A 442 18.88 -15.29 -33.43
N MET A 443 19.92 -14.49 -33.23
CA MET A 443 21.22 -14.94 -32.76
C MET A 443 21.31 -14.78 -31.24
N PRO A 444 21.61 -15.85 -30.48
CA PRO A 444 22.10 -15.69 -29.12
C PRO A 444 23.49 -15.05 -29.13
N ALA A 445 23.86 -14.44 -28.02
CA ALA A 445 25.23 -14.00 -27.75
C ALA A 445 25.83 -14.84 -26.63
N ASN A 446 25.67 -16.16 -26.72
CA ASN A 446 26.30 -17.14 -25.86
C ASN A 446 26.52 -18.38 -26.72
N SER A 447 27.76 -18.85 -26.81
CA SER A 447 28.17 -19.97 -27.67
C SER A 447 27.49 -21.30 -27.34
N LEU A 448 26.89 -21.43 -26.14
CA LEU A 448 26.13 -22.62 -25.74
C LEU A 448 24.76 -22.74 -26.42
N TYR A 449 24.29 -21.69 -27.08
CA TYR A 449 22.97 -21.63 -27.70
C TYR A 449 23.08 -21.54 -29.22
N SER A 450 22.22 -22.27 -29.92
CA SER A 450 22.17 -22.24 -31.39
C SER A 450 21.32 -21.07 -31.91
N PRO A 451 21.66 -20.51 -33.10
CA PRO A 451 20.79 -19.57 -33.80
C PRO A 451 19.38 -20.12 -34.05
N ILE A 452 18.37 -19.25 -33.94
CA ILE A 452 16.98 -19.59 -34.24
C ILE A 452 16.66 -19.06 -35.64
N GLU A 453 16.41 -19.96 -36.59
CA GLU A 453 15.98 -19.59 -37.93
C GLU A 453 14.50 -19.21 -37.94
N LEU A 454 14.17 -18.10 -38.62
CA LEU A 454 12.79 -17.59 -38.68
C LEU A 454 12.01 -18.12 -39.89
N SER A 455 12.66 -18.89 -40.77
CA SER A 455 11.99 -19.59 -41.87
C SER A 455 10.98 -20.60 -41.31
N ASN A 456 9.69 -20.33 -41.56
CA ASN A 456 8.52 -21.11 -41.13
C ASN A 456 8.08 -20.93 -39.66
N ARG A 457 8.37 -19.79 -39.03
CA ARG A 457 7.83 -19.45 -37.70
C ARG A 457 7.07 -18.14 -37.72
N ASP A 458 5.99 -18.06 -36.95
CA ASP A 458 5.30 -16.80 -36.67
C ASP A 458 6.09 -16.04 -35.60
N VAL A 459 6.76 -14.97 -36.03
CA VAL A 459 7.62 -14.15 -35.17
C VAL A 459 7.13 -12.72 -35.20
N ASN A 460 6.76 -12.21 -34.02
CA ASN A 460 6.37 -10.81 -33.86
C ASN A 460 7.45 -10.05 -33.11
N ILE A 461 8.04 -9.04 -33.75
CA ILE A 461 8.95 -8.11 -33.06
C ILE A 461 8.10 -7.23 -32.14
N LEU A 462 8.38 -7.31 -30.84
CA LEU A 462 7.72 -6.51 -29.80
C LEU A 462 8.40 -5.14 -29.66
N GLY A 463 9.72 -5.11 -29.88
CA GLY A 463 10.51 -3.89 -29.84
C GLY A 463 12.01 -4.13 -29.88
N VAL A 464 12.75 -3.03 -29.85
CA VAL A 464 14.22 -3.00 -29.87
C VAL A 464 14.73 -2.59 -28.49
N ALA A 465 15.74 -3.30 -27.99
CA ALA A 465 16.39 -2.96 -26.73
C ALA A 465 17.21 -1.66 -26.88
N ILE A 466 16.94 -0.70 -26.01
CA ILE A 466 17.59 0.62 -26.02
C ILE A 466 18.51 0.82 -24.83
N GLY A 467 18.31 0.07 -23.74
CA GLY A 467 19.18 0.12 -22.57
C GLY A 467 19.04 -1.10 -21.68
N VAL A 468 20.00 -1.28 -20.77
CA VAL A 468 20.04 -2.33 -19.77
C VAL A 468 20.22 -1.67 -18.40
N ILE A 469 19.37 -2.01 -17.45
CA ILE A 469 19.49 -1.61 -16.05
C ILE A 469 20.00 -2.82 -15.28
N LYS A 470 21.13 -2.64 -14.60
CA LYS A 470 21.73 -3.65 -13.73
C LYS A 470 21.59 -3.20 -12.28
N ASN A 471 21.29 -4.12 -11.38
CA ASN A 471 21.27 -3.87 -9.93
C ASN A 471 22.67 -4.22 -9.39
N ASN A 472 23.33 -3.27 -8.72
CA ASN A 472 24.72 -3.38 -8.25
C ASN A 472 24.83 -3.89 -6.81
#